data_AF-S7RSQ7-F1
#
_entry.id   AF-S7RSQ7-F1
#
_cell.length_a   1.000
_cell.length_b   1.000
_cell.length_c   1.000
_cell.angle_alpha   90.00
_cell.angle_beta   90.00
_cell.angle_gamma   90.00
#
_symmetry.space_group_name_H-M   'P 1'
#
loop_
_entity.id
_entity.type
_entity.pdbx_description
1 polymer ?
#
loop_
_entity_poly.entity_id
_entity_poly.type
_entity_poly.pdbx_seq_one_letter_code
_entity_poly.pdbx_strand_id
1 'polypeptide(L)'
;MFGEKENVVEYRSRRGVDRGHRMLGDIEARNMDRWADDVLRTYHNSAVPCTPKNPSHTEATDTRSSITTSDTGGLRTADDRIVACSNPLAGPSVQAHYDYAPSHHGPPHPNLEQTLGLLLAVVAFSAPNQTSAEDNLLDPSHRDTALPSQITQALGALTSHIEVQSVTLQRDQIDPEHLAVVNLGDEEFAFDRRTVPPRPAIAFSNDLPRLFREWHSSDCSNALVVNGRGIPVKYWPAIFKKRAGHGTDTWSSTRGIWGKWKSIVQEREKFTSDDAFWAVYRDVDGNRLCYQHLLDKLQKQRMEADARDAANAREFFRGDLDSPAASGAFRYYKGSSYRVCTKDQQVAERWRSLLETDAQIAECWHATQMEGGEMEGLGIG
;
A
#
# COMPACT_ATOMS: atom_id res chain seq x y z
N MET A 1 -60.90 -1.98 -17.14
CA MET A 1 -60.12 -0.84 -17.68
C MET A 1 -59.05 -0.50 -16.66
N PHE A 2 -57.84 -1.03 -16.83
CA PHE A 2 -56.70 -0.67 -15.99
C PHE A 2 -55.85 0.32 -16.79
N GLY A 3 -55.76 1.55 -16.30
CA GLY A 3 -54.97 2.61 -16.91
C GLY A 3 -53.50 2.43 -16.56
N GLU A 4 -52.68 2.19 -17.58
CA GLU A 4 -51.23 2.25 -17.49
C GLU A 4 -50.80 3.69 -17.19
N LYS A 5 -50.10 3.89 -16.08
CA LYS A 5 -49.39 5.13 -15.79
C LYS A 5 -47.94 4.96 -16.23
N GLU A 6 -47.61 5.65 -17.32
CA GLU A 6 -46.29 5.75 -17.89
C GLU A 6 -45.37 6.50 -16.91
N ASN A 7 -44.43 5.78 -16.28
CA ASN A 7 -43.42 6.38 -15.42
C ASN A 7 -42.27 6.91 -16.28
N VAL A 8 -42.35 8.18 -16.67
CA VAL A 8 -41.24 8.91 -17.29
C VAL A 8 -40.19 9.19 -16.22
N VAL A 9 -39.10 8.41 -16.22
CA VAL A 9 -37.93 8.65 -15.37
C VAL A 9 -37.03 9.67 -16.07
N GLU A 10 -37.14 10.94 -15.68
CA GLU A 10 -36.26 12.01 -16.14
C GLU A 10 -34.89 11.92 -15.45
N TYR A 11 -33.86 11.53 -16.20
CA TYR A 11 -32.50 11.36 -15.67
C TYR A 11 -31.75 12.71 -15.69
N ARG A 12 -31.64 13.38 -14.54
CA ARG A 12 -30.79 14.57 -14.40
C ARG A 12 -29.31 14.16 -14.33
N SER A 13 -28.59 14.40 -15.42
CA SER A 13 -27.14 14.23 -15.53
C SER A 13 -26.40 15.01 -14.44
N ARG A 14 -25.63 14.30 -13.59
CA ARG A 14 -24.74 14.90 -12.60
C ARG A 14 -23.60 15.62 -13.32
N ARG A 15 -23.56 16.95 -13.18
CA ARG A 15 -22.49 17.82 -13.68
C ARG A 15 -21.12 17.24 -13.27
N GLY A 16 -20.30 16.92 -14.27
CA GLY A 16 -18.88 16.66 -14.05
C GLY A 16 -18.24 17.90 -13.46
N VAL A 17 -17.41 17.73 -12.44
CA VAL A 17 -16.58 18.81 -11.89
C VAL A 17 -15.46 19.03 -12.89
N ASP A 18 -15.65 19.97 -13.82
CA ASP A 18 -14.56 20.51 -14.63
C ASP A 18 -13.55 21.16 -13.69
N ARG A 19 -12.48 20.43 -13.37
CA ARG A 19 -11.29 21.03 -12.77
C ARG A 19 -10.54 21.72 -13.89
N GLY A 20 -10.93 22.96 -14.17
CA GLY A 20 -10.15 23.86 -15.02
C GLY A 20 -8.70 23.82 -14.54
N HIS A 21 -7.77 23.47 -15.44
CA HIS A 21 -6.36 23.65 -15.18
C HIS A 21 -6.14 25.15 -14.95
N ARG A 22 -6.02 25.56 -13.69
CA ARG A 22 -5.60 26.92 -13.36
C ARG A 22 -4.17 27.04 -13.84
N MET A 23 -3.94 27.90 -14.82
CA MET A 23 -2.59 28.33 -15.19
C MET A 23 -1.96 28.97 -13.94
N LEU A 24 -0.81 28.45 -13.52
CA LEU A 24 -0.01 29.07 -12.46
C LEU A 24 0.35 30.48 -12.93
N GLY A 25 0.06 31.49 -12.10
CA GLY A 25 0.49 32.85 -12.41
C GLY A 25 2.01 32.96 -12.31
N ASP A 26 2.61 33.93 -13.00
CA ASP A 26 4.08 34.13 -13.03
C ASP A 26 4.71 34.23 -11.63
N ILE A 27 3.97 34.75 -10.65
CA ILE A 27 4.42 34.83 -9.25
C ILE A 27 4.47 33.46 -8.60
N GLU A 28 3.44 32.63 -8.80
CA GLU A 28 3.40 31.25 -8.27
C GLU A 28 4.48 30.39 -8.95
N ALA A 29 4.69 30.56 -10.26
CA ALA A 29 5.77 29.88 -10.98
C ALA A 29 7.15 30.24 -10.40
N ARG A 30 7.46 31.52 -10.21
CA ARG A 30 8.73 31.96 -9.59
C ARG A 30 8.91 31.46 -8.15
N ASN A 31 7.81 31.35 -7.40
CA ASN A 31 7.86 30.82 -6.04
C ASN A 31 8.16 29.31 -6.04
N MET A 32 7.59 28.56 -6.99
CA MET A 32 7.92 27.14 -7.18
C MET A 32 9.37 26.95 -7.62
N ASP A 33 9.88 27.80 -8.52
CA ASP A 33 11.28 27.74 -8.96
C ASP A 33 12.25 28.01 -7.81
N ARG A 34 11.99 29.05 -7.00
CA ARG A 34 12.81 29.33 -5.80
C ARG A 34 12.78 28.18 -4.80
N TRP A 35 11.62 27.57 -4.60
CA TRP A 35 11.50 26.43 -3.71
C TRP A 35 12.29 25.23 -4.24
N ALA A 36 12.24 24.96 -5.54
CA ALA A 36 13.02 23.89 -6.17
C ALA A 36 14.53 24.13 -6.03
N ASP A 37 15.00 25.37 -6.23
CA ASP A 37 16.41 25.74 -6.05
C ASP A 37 16.89 25.55 -4.60
N ASP A 38 16.06 25.88 -3.61
CA ASP A 38 16.40 25.73 -2.19
C ASP A 38 16.51 24.25 -1.79
N VAL A 39 15.61 23.41 -2.31
CA VAL A 39 15.68 21.96 -2.14
C VAL A 39 16.97 21.40 -2.75
N LEU A 40 17.30 21.76 -3.99
CA LEU A 40 18.53 21.29 -4.66
C LEU A 40 19.80 21.75 -3.94
N ARG A 41 19.80 22.99 -3.43
CA ARG A 41 20.91 23.53 -2.64
C ARG A 41 21.11 22.76 -1.34
N THR A 42 20.03 22.38 -0.67
CA THR A 42 20.08 21.58 0.56
C THR A 42 20.67 20.18 0.30
N TYR A 43 20.34 19.57 -0.85
CA TYR A 43 20.96 18.30 -1.28
C TYR A 43 22.45 18.44 -1.58
N HIS A 44 22.89 19.50 -2.25
CA HIS A 44 24.32 19.71 -2.51
C HIS A 44 25.12 19.98 -1.24
N ASN A 45 24.55 20.68 -0.27
CA ASN A 45 25.24 21.01 0.99
C ASN A 45 25.25 19.85 1.99
N SER A 46 24.34 18.87 1.86
CA SER A 46 24.28 17.68 2.71
C SER A 46 25.12 16.50 2.19
N ALA A 47 25.71 16.63 0.99
CA ALA A 47 26.69 15.68 0.49
C ALA A 47 27.98 15.78 1.33
N VAL A 48 28.03 14.98 2.39
CA VAL A 48 29.23 14.78 3.20
C VAL A 48 30.35 14.30 2.26
N PRO A 49 31.50 15.01 2.18
CA PRO A 49 32.62 14.54 1.39
C PRO A 49 33.07 13.19 1.96
N CYS A 50 32.78 12.11 1.23
CA CYS A 50 33.33 10.80 1.50
C CYS A 50 34.85 10.92 1.33
N THR A 51 35.55 11.03 2.45
CA THR A 51 37.01 10.97 2.45
C THR A 51 37.42 9.60 1.90
N PRO A 52 38.29 9.54 0.88
CA PRO A 52 38.76 8.28 0.36
C PRO A 52 39.55 7.58 1.46
N LYS A 53 39.04 6.43 1.92
CA LYS A 53 39.81 5.51 2.77
C LYS A 53 41.02 5.06 1.97
N ASN A 54 42.20 5.44 2.47
CA ASN A 54 43.50 4.93 2.04
C ASN A 54 43.48 3.39 1.95
N PRO A 55 43.69 2.79 0.76
CA PRO A 55 43.99 1.39 0.67
C PRO A 55 45.49 1.19 0.91
N SER A 56 45.84 0.71 2.11
CA SER A 56 47.13 0.06 2.35
C SER A 56 47.12 -1.27 1.61
N HIS A 57 47.59 -1.27 0.36
CA HIS A 57 47.77 -2.47 -0.44
C HIS A 57 49.23 -2.93 -0.36
N THR A 58 49.42 -4.12 0.20
CA THR A 58 50.59 -4.97 0.05
C THR A 58 50.80 -5.34 -1.43
N GLU A 59 52.06 -5.29 -1.84
CA GLU A 59 52.60 -5.76 -3.11
C GLU A 59 52.29 -7.24 -3.36
N ALA A 60 51.81 -7.55 -4.56
CA ALA A 60 52.05 -8.84 -5.21
C ALA A 60 52.08 -8.63 -6.73
N THR A 61 53.09 -9.22 -7.32
CA THR A 61 53.67 -9.07 -8.66
C THR A 61 52.80 -9.58 -9.82
N ASP A 62 52.95 -8.89 -10.94
CA ASP A 62 52.97 -9.37 -12.34
C ASP A 62 52.14 -10.60 -12.74
N THR A 63 51.25 -10.43 -13.71
CA THR A 63 51.39 -11.11 -15.02
C THR A 63 50.58 -10.36 -16.10
N ARG A 64 51.33 -9.86 -17.07
CA ARG A 64 50.92 -9.17 -18.30
C ARG A 64 50.30 -10.17 -19.28
N SER A 65 49.10 -9.88 -19.79
CA SER A 65 48.60 -10.48 -21.05
C SER A 65 47.83 -9.45 -21.84
N SER A 66 48.42 -9.13 -22.99
CA SER A 66 47.95 -8.18 -23.98
C SER A 66 46.89 -8.83 -24.86
N ILE A 67 45.70 -8.23 -24.95
CA ILE A 67 44.74 -8.55 -26.01
C ILE A 67 44.54 -7.28 -26.84
N THR A 68 44.96 -7.41 -28.08
CA THR A 68 44.88 -6.47 -29.20
C THR A 68 43.43 -6.21 -29.60
N THR A 69 43.05 -4.94 -29.59
CA THR A 69 41.85 -4.40 -30.24
C THR A 69 42.01 -4.47 -31.75
N SER A 70 41.10 -5.18 -32.42
CA SER A 70 40.97 -5.17 -33.88
C SER A 70 39.76 -4.35 -34.27
N ASP A 71 40.08 -3.25 -34.91
CA ASP A 71 39.25 -2.28 -35.62
C ASP A 71 38.64 -2.94 -36.88
N THR A 72 37.35 -2.76 -37.14
CA THR A 72 36.78 -3.01 -38.48
C THR A 72 35.53 -2.14 -38.68
N GLY A 73 35.70 -1.08 -39.45
CA GLY A 73 34.61 -0.25 -39.96
C GLY A 73 33.78 -0.95 -41.05
N GLY A 74 32.59 -0.42 -41.31
CA GLY A 74 31.72 -0.88 -42.38
C GLY A 74 30.56 0.09 -42.65
N LEU A 75 30.75 0.89 -43.70
CA LEU A 75 29.81 1.55 -44.63
C LEU A 75 28.29 1.44 -44.33
N ARG A 76 27.60 2.58 -44.22
CA ARG A 76 26.81 3.25 -45.30
C ARG A 76 25.78 2.37 -46.00
N THR A 77 24.49 2.68 -45.77
CA THR A 77 23.53 3.02 -46.84
C THR A 77 22.35 3.80 -46.27
N ALA A 78 22.01 4.89 -46.97
CA ALA A 78 20.82 5.70 -46.81
C ALA A 78 19.64 5.07 -47.56
N ASP A 79 18.41 5.31 -47.08
CA ASP A 79 17.23 5.69 -47.87
C ASP A 79 16.03 5.78 -46.90
N ASP A 80 15.52 6.98 -46.62
CA ASP A 80 14.43 7.65 -47.34
C ASP A 80 13.08 6.92 -47.24
N ARG A 81 12.20 7.39 -46.34
CA ARG A 81 10.96 8.10 -46.76
C ARG A 81 10.14 8.62 -45.58
N ILE A 82 10.12 9.94 -45.53
CA ILE A 82 9.16 10.79 -44.85
C ILE A 82 7.80 10.67 -45.58
N VAL A 83 6.72 10.40 -44.85
CA VAL A 83 5.36 10.74 -45.31
C VAL A 83 4.75 11.66 -44.26
N ALA A 84 4.79 12.95 -44.59
CA ALA A 84 4.00 13.98 -43.95
C ALA A 84 2.58 13.96 -44.53
N CYS A 85 1.57 13.94 -43.66
CA CYS A 85 0.22 14.33 -44.03
C CYS A 85 -0.15 15.57 -43.22
N SER A 86 -0.19 16.69 -43.93
CA SER A 86 -0.63 18.00 -43.47
C SER A 86 -2.13 18.02 -43.15
N ASN A 87 -2.48 18.78 -42.11
CA ASN A 87 -3.83 19.33 -41.87
C ASN A 87 -4.33 20.12 -43.10
N PRO A 88 -5.63 20.43 -43.20
CA PRO A 88 -6.03 21.75 -42.71
C PRO A 88 -7.48 21.88 -42.19
N LEU A 89 -7.72 23.05 -41.60
CA LEU A 89 -8.95 23.86 -41.56
C LEU A 89 -9.65 24.07 -40.21
N ALA A 90 -9.50 25.33 -39.81
CA ALA A 90 -10.13 26.07 -38.73
C ALA A 90 -11.65 26.22 -38.87
N GLY A 91 -12.31 26.44 -37.72
CA GLY A 91 -13.67 26.94 -37.58
C GLY A 91 -13.84 27.59 -36.20
N PRO A 92 -14.78 28.53 -36.03
CA PRO A 92 -14.52 29.81 -35.35
C PRO A 92 -14.75 29.82 -33.84
N SER A 93 -13.95 30.66 -33.17
CA SER A 93 -14.02 31.03 -31.76
C SER A 93 -15.14 32.05 -31.52
N VAL A 94 -16.10 31.70 -30.66
CA VAL A 94 -17.15 32.61 -30.15
C VAL A 94 -16.75 33.01 -28.73
N GLN A 95 -16.38 34.28 -28.55
CA GLN A 95 -16.16 34.90 -27.24
C GLN A 95 -17.50 35.31 -26.64
N ALA A 96 -17.90 34.66 -25.54
CA ALA A 96 -18.96 35.13 -24.67
C ALA A 96 -18.34 35.85 -23.46
N HIS A 97 -18.59 37.16 -23.39
CA HIS A 97 -18.31 38.02 -22.25
C HIS A 97 -19.21 37.63 -21.08
N TYR A 98 -18.64 37.41 -19.89
CA TYR A 98 -19.40 37.33 -18.65
C TYR A 98 -18.82 38.31 -17.63
N ASP A 99 -19.65 39.29 -17.27
CA ASP A 99 -19.42 40.20 -16.16
C ASP A 99 -19.55 39.45 -14.83
N TYR A 100 -18.57 39.61 -13.95
CA TYR A 100 -18.58 39.06 -12.59
C TYR A 100 -18.54 40.22 -11.59
N ALA A 101 -19.65 40.42 -10.87
CA ALA A 101 -19.74 41.31 -9.72
C ALA A 101 -19.24 40.59 -8.45
N PRO A 102 -18.48 41.24 -7.56
CA PRO A 102 -17.94 40.60 -6.36
C PRO A 102 -18.82 40.90 -5.14
N SER A 103 -19.20 39.86 -4.39
CA SER A 103 -19.87 40.06 -3.10
C SER A 103 -19.65 38.92 -2.09
N HIS A 104 -19.13 39.37 -0.94
CA HIS A 104 -19.34 38.92 0.45
C HIS A 104 -18.41 37.88 1.10
N HIS A 105 -17.58 38.45 1.98
CA HIS A 105 -16.97 37.92 3.20
C HIS A 105 -17.82 36.89 3.97
N GLY A 106 -17.16 35.78 4.34
CA GLY A 106 -17.55 34.92 5.46
C GLY A 106 -16.57 35.07 6.63
N PRO A 107 -17.02 34.83 7.88
CA PRO A 107 -16.29 35.20 9.11
C PRO A 107 -15.17 34.21 9.50
N PRO A 108 -14.24 34.62 10.38
CA PRO A 108 -13.07 33.82 10.74
C PRO A 108 -13.42 32.69 11.72
N HIS A 109 -12.80 31.53 11.51
CA HIS A 109 -12.80 30.41 12.46
C HIS A 109 -12.05 30.76 13.75
N PRO A 110 -12.51 30.29 14.93
CA PRO A 110 -11.81 30.49 16.18
C PRO A 110 -10.60 29.55 16.34
N ASN A 111 -9.69 30.07 17.13
CA ASN A 111 -8.29 29.74 17.36
C ASN A 111 -8.07 28.36 18.04
N LEU A 112 -7.03 27.65 17.63
CA LEU A 112 -6.70 26.25 17.98
C LEU A 112 -5.70 26.15 19.15
N GLU A 113 -5.65 27.16 20.01
CA GLU A 113 -4.62 27.35 21.06
C GLU A 113 -5.13 27.16 22.50
N GLN A 114 -6.37 26.68 22.72
CA GLN A 114 -6.93 26.52 24.08
C GLN A 114 -7.13 25.08 24.56
N THR A 115 -6.66 24.06 23.83
CA THR A 115 -6.93 22.64 24.17
C THR A 115 -5.68 21.86 24.62
N LEU A 116 -4.70 22.51 25.24
CA LEU A 116 -3.48 21.86 25.77
C LEU A 116 -3.19 22.16 27.25
N GLY A 117 -4.21 22.52 28.03
CA GLY A 117 -4.05 22.91 29.45
C GLY A 117 -4.44 21.86 30.50
N LEU A 118 -4.85 20.65 30.14
CA LEU A 118 -5.61 19.78 31.07
C LEU A 118 -5.16 18.31 31.13
N LEU A 119 -3.85 18.06 31.03
CA LEU A 119 -3.27 16.70 31.12
C LEU A 119 -1.98 16.62 31.96
N LEU A 120 -1.84 17.49 32.96
CA LEU A 120 -0.63 17.58 33.81
C LEU A 120 -0.91 17.54 35.33
N ALA A 121 -2.01 16.92 35.76
CA ALA A 121 -2.42 16.95 37.18
C ALA A 121 -2.92 15.61 37.75
N VAL A 122 -2.26 14.46 37.50
CA VAL A 122 -2.52 13.21 38.26
C VAL A 122 -1.26 12.37 38.53
N VAL A 123 -0.09 12.99 38.75
CA VAL A 123 1.03 12.25 39.37
C VAL A 123 1.65 13.11 40.46
N ALA A 124 1.12 12.95 41.67
CA ALA A 124 1.79 13.41 42.88
C ALA A 124 1.62 12.36 43.98
N PHE A 125 2.71 12.20 44.75
CA PHE A 125 2.86 11.52 46.04
C PHE A 125 3.09 10.00 46.08
N SER A 126 4.36 9.60 46.21
CA SER A 126 4.90 9.26 47.54
C SER A 126 6.44 9.31 47.56
N ALA A 127 6.98 10.01 48.56
CA ALA A 127 8.40 10.15 48.94
C ALA A 127 8.77 9.01 49.95
N PRO A 128 9.98 8.92 50.58
CA PRO A 128 11.07 9.90 50.66
C PRO A 128 12.54 9.39 50.60
N ASN A 129 13.41 10.30 50.13
CA ASN A 129 14.67 10.81 50.71
C ASN A 129 15.48 9.93 51.71
N GLN A 130 16.75 9.63 51.37
CA GLN A 130 17.90 9.80 52.28
C GLN A 130 19.29 9.72 51.57
N THR A 131 19.99 10.86 51.64
CA THR A 131 21.41 11.06 52.01
C THR A 131 22.56 10.27 51.38
N SER A 132 23.45 11.05 50.75
CA SER A 132 24.89 11.17 51.02
C SER A 132 25.89 10.22 50.35
N ALA A 133 26.94 10.89 49.88
CA ALA A 133 28.18 10.39 49.30
C ALA A 133 28.95 9.45 50.24
N GLU A 134 29.71 8.52 49.65
CA GLU A 134 31.14 8.38 49.93
C GLU A 134 31.83 7.50 48.87
N ASP A 135 32.98 7.98 48.42
CA ASP A 135 34.06 7.22 47.78
C ASP A 135 34.39 5.97 48.60
N ASN A 136 34.58 4.82 47.95
CA ASN A 136 35.56 3.82 48.39
C ASN A 136 35.89 2.84 47.25
N LEU A 137 37.13 2.97 46.76
CA LEU A 137 37.95 1.91 46.19
C LEU A 137 38.03 0.75 47.20
N LEU A 138 37.77 -0.50 46.78
CA LEU A 138 38.58 -1.71 47.08
C LEU A 138 37.86 -3.03 46.71
N ASP A 139 38.65 -3.90 46.08
CA ASP A 139 38.73 -5.36 46.20
C ASP A 139 37.59 -6.27 45.63
N PRO A 140 37.87 -7.06 44.56
CA PRO A 140 37.00 -8.13 44.10
C PRO A 140 37.50 -9.49 44.61
N SER A 141 37.15 -9.85 45.85
CA SER A 141 37.22 -11.24 46.28
C SER A 141 36.19 -11.55 47.35
N HIS A 142 35.46 -12.65 47.14
CA HIS A 142 34.42 -13.23 47.99
C HIS A 142 33.07 -12.51 48.03
N ARG A 143 32.04 -13.17 47.47
CA ARG A 143 30.91 -13.73 48.24
C ARG A 143 29.92 -14.48 47.34
N ASP A 144 30.02 -15.80 47.35
CA ASP A 144 28.88 -16.69 47.15
C ASP A 144 27.87 -16.43 48.27
N THR A 145 26.78 -15.73 47.96
CA THR A 145 25.62 -15.62 48.85
C THR A 145 24.41 -16.19 48.12
N ALA A 146 24.14 -17.47 48.36
CA ALA A 146 22.92 -18.13 47.92
C ALA A 146 21.71 -17.40 48.51
N LEU A 147 20.91 -16.79 47.65
CA LEU A 147 19.63 -16.20 48.02
C LEU A 147 18.65 -17.31 48.47
N PRO A 148 17.88 -17.10 49.56
CA PRO A 148 16.93 -18.08 50.05
C PRO A 148 15.77 -18.27 49.06
N SER A 149 15.61 -19.50 48.56
CA SER A 149 14.64 -19.94 47.54
C SER A 149 13.15 -19.80 47.93
N GLN A 150 12.83 -19.19 49.08
CA GLN A 150 11.45 -19.08 49.58
C GLN A 150 10.77 -17.76 49.20
N ILE A 151 11.52 -16.69 48.88
CA ILE A 151 10.91 -15.41 48.47
C ILE A 151 10.44 -15.46 46.99
N THR A 152 11.02 -16.33 46.17
CA THR A 152 10.63 -16.49 44.76
C THR A 152 9.29 -17.23 44.58
N GLN A 153 8.86 -18.04 45.54
CA GLN A 153 7.60 -18.80 45.44
C GLN A 153 6.36 -17.97 45.80
N ALA A 154 6.49 -16.95 46.65
CA ALA A 154 5.36 -16.11 47.05
C ALA A 154 4.98 -15.04 46.01
N LEU A 155 5.92 -14.57 45.18
CA LEU A 155 5.65 -13.63 44.09
C LEU A 155 5.11 -14.31 42.82
N GLY A 156 5.39 -15.60 42.62
CA GLY A 156 4.84 -16.37 41.48
C GLY A 156 3.34 -16.67 41.57
N ALA A 157 2.75 -16.62 42.77
CA ALA A 157 1.34 -16.96 43.00
C ALA A 157 0.36 -15.77 42.92
N LEU A 158 0.85 -14.52 42.91
CA LEU A 158 0.00 -13.32 42.84
C LEU A 158 -0.11 -12.73 41.43
N THR A 159 0.64 -13.23 40.45
CA THR A 159 0.63 -12.72 39.07
C THR A 159 -0.22 -13.56 38.11
N SER A 160 -0.76 -14.70 38.56
CA SER A 160 -1.43 -15.68 37.69
C SER A 160 -2.94 -15.48 37.49
N HIS A 161 -3.56 -14.43 38.05
CA HIS A 161 -5.03 -14.33 37.99
C HIS A 161 -5.60 -12.90 37.98
N ILE A 162 -5.02 -12.01 37.17
CA ILE A 162 -5.81 -10.91 36.60
C ILE A 162 -6.13 -11.30 35.16
N GLU A 163 -7.02 -12.29 35.02
CA GLU A 163 -7.70 -12.53 33.75
C GLU A 163 -8.63 -11.34 33.55
N VAL A 164 -8.20 -10.36 32.77
CA VAL A 164 -9.05 -9.26 32.33
C VAL A 164 -10.14 -9.91 31.48
N GLN A 165 -11.23 -10.32 32.11
CA GLN A 165 -12.43 -10.78 31.42
C GLN A 165 -12.92 -9.60 30.59
N SER A 166 -12.57 -9.60 29.30
CA SER A 166 -13.09 -8.66 28.33
C SER A 166 -14.60 -8.88 28.27
N VAL A 167 -15.35 -8.01 28.95
CA VAL A 167 -16.81 -8.02 28.94
C VAL A 167 -17.25 -7.78 27.51
N THR A 168 -17.61 -8.86 26.83
CA THR A 168 -18.14 -8.79 25.48
C THR A 168 -19.60 -8.37 25.61
N LEU A 169 -19.92 -7.16 25.16
CA LEU A 169 -21.30 -6.67 25.12
C LEU A 169 -22.15 -7.64 24.29
N GLN A 170 -23.20 -8.20 24.90
CA GLN A 170 -24.13 -9.07 24.20
C GLN A 170 -24.93 -8.25 23.18
N ARG A 171 -25.30 -8.87 22.05
CA ARG A 171 -25.99 -8.22 20.93
C ARG A 171 -27.26 -7.47 21.38
N ASP A 172 -27.98 -8.08 22.31
CA ASP A 172 -29.23 -7.66 22.91
C ASP A 172 -29.08 -6.47 23.87
N GLN A 173 -27.84 -6.09 24.22
CA GLN A 173 -27.54 -4.88 25.00
C GLN A 173 -27.26 -3.65 24.12
N ILE A 174 -27.14 -3.81 22.80
CA ILE A 174 -26.82 -2.73 21.87
C ILE A 174 -28.10 -2.20 21.24
N ASP A 175 -28.27 -0.88 21.23
CA ASP A 175 -29.40 -0.23 20.57
C ASP A 175 -29.47 -0.64 19.09
N PRO A 176 -30.61 -1.13 18.58
CA PRO A 176 -30.78 -1.52 17.18
C PRO A 176 -30.37 -0.44 16.16
N GLU A 177 -30.48 0.85 16.50
CA GLU A 177 -30.05 1.95 15.60
C GLU A 177 -28.53 1.99 15.43
N HIS A 178 -27.80 1.58 16.46
CA HIS A 178 -26.34 1.62 16.51
C HIS A 178 -25.69 0.23 16.37
N LEU A 179 -26.50 -0.83 16.22
CA LEU A 179 -26.01 -2.17 15.99
C LEU A 179 -25.39 -2.30 14.58
N ALA A 180 -24.16 -2.77 14.53
CA ALA A 180 -23.51 -3.27 13.33
C ALA A 180 -23.17 -4.75 13.52
N VAL A 181 -23.37 -5.54 12.47
CA VAL A 181 -23.05 -6.95 12.44
C VAL A 181 -22.12 -7.19 11.25
N VAL A 182 -20.98 -7.82 11.52
CA VAL A 182 -19.98 -8.15 10.49
C VAL A 182 -19.48 -9.57 10.68
N ASN A 183 -19.04 -10.21 9.60
CA ASN A 183 -18.46 -11.55 9.67
C ASN A 183 -16.93 -11.44 9.79
N LEU A 184 -16.36 -11.98 10.87
CA LEU A 184 -14.93 -12.04 11.14
C LEU A 184 -14.41 -13.46 10.86
N GLY A 185 -14.47 -13.88 9.59
CA GLY A 185 -14.28 -15.29 9.21
C GLY A 185 -15.61 -16.03 9.34
N ASP A 186 -15.63 -17.10 10.12
CA ASP A 186 -16.82 -17.93 10.34
C ASP A 186 -17.69 -17.46 11.52
N GLU A 187 -17.29 -16.36 12.17
CA GLU A 187 -17.98 -15.81 13.33
C GLU A 187 -18.71 -14.50 13.00
N GLU A 188 -19.98 -14.42 13.41
CA GLU A 188 -20.77 -13.19 13.38
C GLU A 188 -20.40 -12.32 14.59
N PHE A 189 -19.92 -11.11 14.34
CA PHE A 189 -19.51 -10.15 15.36
C PHE A 189 -20.43 -8.93 15.38
N ALA A 190 -21.19 -8.79 16.46
CA ALA A 190 -22.04 -7.65 16.74
C ALA A 190 -21.27 -6.58 17.54
N PHE A 191 -21.36 -5.32 17.11
CA PHE A 191 -20.76 -4.20 17.83
C PHE A 191 -21.59 -2.92 17.76
N ASP A 192 -21.37 -2.02 18.74
CA ASP A 192 -21.96 -0.69 18.75
C ASP A 192 -21.10 0.24 17.89
N ARG A 193 -21.71 0.87 16.87
CA ARG A 193 -21.01 1.78 15.96
C ARG A 193 -20.37 2.97 16.65
N ARG A 194 -20.88 3.37 17.82
CA ARG A 194 -20.40 4.52 18.60
C ARG A 194 -19.16 4.18 19.42
N THR A 195 -18.92 2.90 19.71
CA THR A 195 -17.80 2.46 20.55
C THR A 195 -16.54 2.18 19.74
N VAL A 196 -16.63 2.21 18.41
CA VAL A 196 -15.46 1.99 17.55
C VAL A 196 -14.50 3.19 17.68
N PRO A 197 -13.25 2.95 18.09
CA PRO A 197 -12.29 4.02 18.27
C PRO A 197 -11.92 4.66 16.91
N PRO A 198 -11.38 5.89 16.90
CA PRO A 198 -10.78 6.45 15.70
C PRO A 198 -9.65 5.55 15.18
N ARG A 199 -9.28 5.75 13.91
CA ARG A 199 -8.21 4.97 13.26
C ARG A 199 -6.96 4.94 14.16
N PRO A 200 -6.45 3.75 14.51
CA PRO A 200 -5.20 3.63 15.24
C PRO A 200 -4.05 4.28 14.46
N ALA A 201 -3.23 5.09 15.11
CA ALA A 201 -2.05 5.72 14.51
C ALA A 201 -0.86 4.75 14.44
N ILE A 202 -1.09 3.56 13.86
CA ILE A 202 -0.10 2.48 13.84
C ILE A 202 0.57 2.41 12.48
N ALA A 203 1.90 2.30 12.51
CA ALA A 203 2.73 2.12 11.34
C ALA A 203 3.54 0.83 11.48
N PHE A 204 3.30 -0.14 10.58
CA PHE A 204 4.08 -1.39 10.51
C PHE A 204 5.33 -1.28 9.63
N SER A 205 5.70 -0.07 9.20
CA SER A 205 6.86 0.13 8.32
C SER A 205 8.18 -0.32 8.94
N ASN A 206 8.28 -0.31 10.26
CA ASN A 206 9.49 -0.66 10.99
C ASN A 206 9.38 -2.02 11.70
N ASP A 207 8.20 -2.66 11.67
CA ASP A 207 7.93 -3.91 12.39
C ASP A 207 6.95 -4.78 11.61
N LEU A 208 7.44 -5.35 10.51
CA LEU A 208 6.71 -6.31 9.70
C LEU A 208 6.41 -7.63 10.42
N PRO A 209 7.29 -8.18 11.29
CA PRO A 209 6.94 -9.34 12.11
C PRO A 209 5.67 -9.11 12.96
N ARG A 210 5.51 -7.91 13.53
CA ARG A 210 4.28 -7.55 14.23
C ARG A 210 3.08 -7.49 13.30
N LEU A 211 3.22 -6.97 12.07
CA LEU A 211 2.15 -7.00 11.08
C LEU A 211 1.70 -8.45 10.80
N PHE A 212 2.62 -9.38 10.61
CA PHE A 212 2.29 -10.79 10.35
C PHE A 212 1.47 -11.42 11.47
N ARG A 213 1.84 -11.12 12.73
CA ARG A 213 1.12 -11.60 13.91
C ARG A 213 -0.26 -10.96 14.05
N GLU A 214 -0.36 -9.64 13.96
CA GLU A 214 -1.62 -8.90 14.12
C GLU A 214 -2.58 -9.06 12.93
N TRP A 215 -2.10 -9.54 11.78
CA TRP A 215 -2.94 -9.77 10.61
C TRP A 215 -3.99 -10.86 10.85
N HIS A 216 -3.62 -11.94 11.55
CA HIS A 216 -4.49 -13.09 11.79
C HIS A 216 -5.05 -13.15 13.21
N SER A 217 -4.28 -12.74 14.22
CA SER A 217 -4.60 -12.99 15.62
C SER A 217 -5.38 -11.84 16.25
N SER A 218 -6.56 -12.17 16.80
CA SER A 218 -7.38 -11.24 17.59
C SER A 218 -6.67 -10.89 18.90
N ASP A 219 -6.03 -11.87 19.54
CA ASP A 219 -5.40 -11.75 20.86
C ASP A 219 -4.14 -10.87 20.84
N CYS A 220 -3.51 -10.75 19.67
CA CYS A 220 -2.33 -9.91 19.48
C CYS A 220 -2.68 -8.51 18.99
N SER A 221 -3.92 -8.30 18.50
CA SER A 221 -4.34 -7.03 17.94
C SER A 221 -4.78 -6.07 19.04
N ASN A 222 -3.78 -5.44 19.68
CA ASN A 222 -4.01 -4.29 20.55
C ASN A 222 -4.29 -3.00 19.74
N ALA A 223 -4.16 -3.10 18.42
CA ALA A 223 -4.27 -1.99 17.51
C ALA A 223 -5.68 -1.43 17.43
N LEU A 224 -6.68 -2.30 17.22
CA LEU A 224 -8.08 -1.94 17.13
C LEU A 224 -8.87 -2.83 18.07
N VAL A 225 -9.36 -2.28 19.17
CA VAL A 225 -10.19 -2.99 20.14
C VAL A 225 -11.62 -2.45 20.04
N VAL A 226 -12.58 -3.33 19.78
CA VAL A 226 -14.02 -3.01 19.70
C VAL A 226 -14.75 -3.93 20.66
N ASN A 227 -15.55 -3.36 21.57
CA ASN A 227 -16.25 -4.10 22.62
C ASN A 227 -15.33 -5.04 23.42
N GLY A 228 -14.12 -4.57 23.75
CA GLY A 228 -13.12 -5.35 24.50
C GLY A 228 -12.41 -6.44 23.68
N ARG A 229 -12.75 -6.62 22.40
CA ARG A 229 -12.14 -7.61 21.52
C ARG A 229 -11.16 -6.97 20.54
N GLY A 230 -9.93 -7.49 20.48
CA GLY A 230 -8.96 -7.13 19.45
C GLY A 230 -9.43 -7.59 18.06
N ILE A 231 -9.42 -6.68 17.09
CA ILE A 231 -9.84 -6.95 15.72
C ILE A 231 -8.60 -7.14 14.84
N PRO A 232 -8.40 -8.33 14.23
CA PRO A 232 -7.30 -8.58 13.32
C PRO A 232 -7.26 -7.59 12.16
N VAL A 233 -6.05 -7.21 11.71
CA VAL A 233 -5.86 -6.18 10.67
C VAL A 233 -6.59 -6.54 9.36
N LYS A 234 -6.70 -7.84 9.02
CA LYS A 234 -7.42 -8.29 7.81
C LYS A 234 -8.91 -7.89 7.80
N TYR A 235 -9.53 -7.69 8.95
CA TYR A 235 -10.96 -7.38 9.08
C TYR A 235 -11.27 -5.89 9.25
N TRP A 236 -10.27 -5.02 9.34
CA TRP A 236 -10.47 -3.57 9.43
C TRP A 236 -11.38 -2.97 8.34
N PRO A 237 -11.36 -3.43 7.08
CA PRO A 237 -12.31 -2.94 6.08
C PRO A 237 -13.77 -3.22 6.44
N ALA A 238 -14.08 -4.31 7.16
CA ALA A 238 -15.45 -4.63 7.57
C ALA A 238 -15.97 -3.65 8.62
N ILE A 239 -15.09 -3.22 9.54
CA ILE A 239 -15.41 -2.27 10.62
C ILE A 239 -15.53 -0.84 10.11
N PHE A 240 -14.57 -0.36 9.31
CA PHE A 240 -14.50 1.06 8.93
C PHE A 240 -15.30 1.46 7.68
N LYS A 241 -15.78 0.50 6.87
CA LYS A 241 -16.57 0.84 5.67
C LYS A 241 -17.89 1.53 6.05
N LYS A 242 -18.32 2.50 5.23
CA LYS A 242 -19.56 3.29 5.41
C LYS A 242 -20.82 2.48 5.76
N ARG A 243 -20.93 1.24 5.29
CA ARG A 243 -22.07 0.36 5.61
C ARG A 243 -22.18 0.05 7.10
N ALA A 244 -21.08 0.14 7.85
CA ALA A 244 -21.03 0.05 9.30
C ALA A 244 -21.32 1.41 10.00
N GLY A 245 -21.90 2.39 9.28
CA GLY A 245 -22.33 3.67 9.85
C GLY A 245 -21.20 4.65 10.22
N HIS A 246 -19.96 4.39 9.79
CA HIS A 246 -18.83 5.28 10.04
C HIS A 246 -18.73 6.38 8.99
N GLY A 247 -18.23 7.55 9.42
CA GLY A 247 -17.94 8.68 8.54
C GLY A 247 -17.01 8.27 7.38
N THR A 248 -17.33 8.76 6.18
CA THR A 248 -16.69 8.35 4.91
C THR A 248 -15.17 8.59 4.87
N ASP A 249 -14.66 9.46 5.73
CA ASP A 249 -13.30 10.00 5.64
C ASP A 249 -12.24 9.09 6.30
N THR A 250 -12.59 8.40 7.39
CA THR A 250 -11.65 7.57 8.15
C THR A 250 -11.14 6.38 7.33
N TRP A 251 -12.05 5.67 6.64
CA TRP A 251 -11.66 4.53 5.80
C TRP A 251 -10.84 4.95 4.58
N SER A 252 -11.17 6.08 3.97
CA SER A 252 -10.52 6.55 2.74
C SER A 252 -9.00 6.76 2.94
N SER A 253 -8.60 7.33 4.08
CA SER A 253 -7.18 7.50 4.43
C SER A 253 -6.48 6.17 4.79
N THR A 254 -7.21 5.25 5.43
CA THR A 254 -6.66 3.95 5.88
C THR A 254 -6.50 2.95 4.75
N ARG A 255 -7.40 2.99 3.76
CA ARG A 255 -7.48 2.02 2.68
C ARG A 255 -6.19 1.85 1.89
N GLY A 256 -5.50 2.96 1.61
CA GLY A 256 -4.23 2.93 0.86
C GLY A 256 -3.12 2.21 1.62
N ILE A 257 -2.99 2.50 2.92
CA ILE A 257 -2.01 1.86 3.80
C ILE A 257 -2.36 0.39 4.03
N TRP A 258 -3.62 0.09 4.30
CA TRP A 258 -4.10 -1.28 4.47
C TRP A 258 -3.86 -2.14 3.22
N GLY A 259 -4.05 -1.59 2.02
CA GLY A 259 -3.75 -2.29 0.77
C GLY A 259 -2.27 -2.66 0.61
N LYS A 260 -1.36 -1.79 1.08
CA LYS A 260 0.08 -2.09 1.14
C LYS A 260 0.37 -3.23 2.11
N TRP A 261 -0.19 -3.18 3.32
CA TRP A 261 -0.05 -4.26 4.31
C TRP A 261 -0.57 -5.59 3.77
N LYS A 262 -1.79 -5.59 3.19
CA LYS A 262 -2.37 -6.77 2.56
C LYS A 262 -1.41 -7.39 1.53
N SER A 263 -0.84 -6.56 0.67
CA SER A 263 0.05 -7.02 -0.39
C SER A 263 1.30 -7.71 0.16
N ILE A 264 1.86 -7.21 1.27
CA ILE A 264 3.03 -7.81 1.93
C ILE A 264 2.65 -9.13 2.60
N VAL A 265 1.54 -9.15 3.33
CA VAL A 265 1.12 -10.38 4.04
C VAL A 265 0.76 -11.50 3.06
N GLN A 266 0.03 -11.19 1.98
CA GLN A 266 -0.28 -12.17 0.94
C GLN A 266 0.97 -12.75 0.28
N GLU A 267 2.04 -11.95 0.14
CA GLU A 267 3.31 -12.47 -0.34
C GLU A 267 3.95 -13.39 0.71
N ARG A 268 3.97 -12.98 1.98
CA ARG A 268 4.51 -13.79 3.08
C ARG A 268 3.78 -15.13 3.24
N GLU A 269 2.48 -15.17 3.00
CA GLU A 269 1.66 -16.39 3.06
C GLU A 269 2.07 -17.46 2.03
N LYS A 270 2.81 -17.10 0.97
CA LYS A 270 3.39 -18.06 0.02
C LYS A 270 4.58 -18.85 0.59
N PHE A 271 5.09 -18.44 1.75
CA PHE A 271 6.24 -19.04 2.41
C PHE A 271 5.81 -19.78 3.67
N THR A 272 6.51 -20.87 3.98
CA THR A 272 6.25 -21.72 5.15
C THR A 272 6.59 -21.02 6.47
N SER A 273 7.60 -20.14 6.47
CA SER A 273 8.06 -19.41 7.66
C SER A 273 8.48 -17.98 7.32
N ASP A 274 8.54 -17.13 8.34
CA ASP A 274 9.05 -15.76 8.21
C ASP A 274 10.52 -15.76 7.75
N ASP A 275 11.33 -16.75 8.19
CA ASP A 275 12.73 -16.86 7.78
C ASP A 275 12.86 -17.24 6.29
N ALA A 276 11.99 -18.12 5.78
CA ALA A 276 11.94 -18.46 4.36
C ALA A 276 11.54 -17.25 3.50
N PHE A 277 10.57 -16.45 3.98
CA PHE A 277 10.22 -15.18 3.37
C PHE A 277 11.43 -14.23 3.35
N TRP A 278 12.07 -14.03 4.50
CA TRP A 278 13.22 -13.12 4.58
C TRP A 278 14.46 -13.63 3.86
N ALA A 279 14.60 -14.92 3.56
CA ALA A 279 15.68 -15.43 2.72
C ALA A 279 15.57 -14.95 1.26
N VAL A 280 14.35 -14.80 0.73
CA VAL A 280 14.09 -14.31 -0.63
C VAL A 280 14.10 -12.77 -0.73
N TYR A 281 13.73 -12.10 0.36
CA TYR A 281 13.66 -10.64 0.44
C TYR A 281 14.83 -10.03 1.21
N ARG A 282 16.06 -10.41 0.82
CA ARG A 282 17.30 -9.74 1.23
C ARG A 282 17.82 -8.81 0.14
N ASP A 283 18.57 -7.80 0.55
CA ASP A 283 19.41 -7.00 -0.35
C ASP A 283 20.72 -7.73 -0.69
N VAL A 284 21.56 -7.08 -1.50
CA VAL A 284 22.87 -7.59 -1.92
C VAL A 284 23.85 -7.73 -0.76
N ASP A 285 23.64 -6.98 0.32
CA ASP A 285 24.46 -7.00 1.53
C ASP A 285 23.97 -8.08 2.54
N GLY A 286 22.89 -8.79 2.19
CA GLY A 286 22.29 -9.82 3.04
C GLY A 286 21.35 -9.29 4.13
N ASN A 287 21.06 -7.98 4.17
CA ASN A 287 20.09 -7.40 5.09
C ASN A 287 18.66 -7.59 4.57
N ARG A 288 17.68 -7.57 5.48
CA ARG A 288 16.26 -7.62 5.11
C ARG A 288 15.89 -6.35 4.34
N LEU A 289 15.14 -6.49 3.25
CA LEU A 289 14.63 -5.33 2.51
C LEU A 289 13.76 -4.46 3.43
N CYS A 290 13.98 -3.15 3.39
CA CYS A 290 13.13 -2.20 4.10
C CYS A 290 11.71 -2.20 3.51
N TYR A 291 10.75 -1.70 4.28
CA TYR A 291 9.33 -1.70 3.91
C TYR A 291 9.04 -1.12 2.51
N GLN A 292 9.68 -0.01 2.16
CA GLN A 292 9.44 0.64 0.87
C GLN A 292 10.05 -0.17 -0.28
N HIS A 293 11.28 -0.65 -0.16
CA HIS A 293 11.92 -1.50 -1.19
C HIS A 293 11.16 -2.81 -1.40
N LEU A 294 10.62 -3.40 -0.33
CA LEU A 294 9.76 -4.57 -0.41
C LEU A 294 8.51 -4.26 -1.23
N LEU A 295 7.80 -3.17 -0.93
CA LEU A 295 6.61 -2.75 -1.69
C LEU A 295 6.90 -2.50 -3.17
N ASP A 296 8.00 -1.82 -3.48
CA ASP A 296 8.40 -1.52 -4.85
C ASP A 296 8.71 -2.81 -5.62
N LYS A 297 9.42 -3.75 -5.00
CA LYS A 297 9.70 -5.08 -5.57
C LYS A 297 8.40 -5.85 -5.84
N LEU A 298 7.47 -5.90 -4.88
CA LEU A 298 6.17 -6.57 -5.06
C LEU A 298 5.30 -5.88 -6.12
N GLN A 299 5.35 -4.55 -6.20
CA GLN A 299 4.63 -3.81 -7.22
C GLN A 299 5.19 -4.11 -8.61
N LYS A 300 6.51 -4.10 -8.77
CA LYS A 300 7.18 -4.46 -10.02
C LYS A 300 6.81 -5.88 -10.45
N GLN A 301 6.89 -6.86 -9.55
CA GLN A 301 6.49 -8.25 -9.84
C GLN A 301 5.03 -8.37 -10.30
N ARG A 302 4.10 -7.64 -9.66
CA ARG A 302 2.69 -7.60 -10.11
C ARG A 302 2.55 -6.99 -11.50
N MET A 303 3.25 -5.89 -11.78
CA MET A 303 3.20 -5.26 -13.10
C MET A 303 3.75 -6.17 -14.20
N GLU A 304 4.85 -6.89 -13.93
CA GLU A 304 5.43 -7.87 -14.86
C GLU A 304 4.50 -9.06 -15.08
N ALA A 305 3.86 -9.57 -14.02
CA ALA A 305 2.87 -10.64 -14.13
C ALA A 305 1.63 -10.19 -14.91
N ASP A 306 1.08 -9.01 -14.60
CA ASP A 306 -0.07 -8.44 -15.31
C ASP A 306 0.26 -8.18 -16.78
N ALA A 307 1.48 -7.70 -17.09
CA ALA A 307 1.93 -7.53 -18.47
C ALA A 307 2.02 -8.87 -19.22
N ARG A 308 2.54 -9.91 -18.58
CA ARG A 308 2.62 -11.27 -19.15
C ARG A 308 1.23 -11.85 -19.41
N ASP A 309 0.34 -11.79 -18.41
CA ASP A 309 -1.04 -12.28 -18.54
C ASP A 309 -1.80 -11.52 -19.63
N ALA A 310 -1.60 -10.20 -19.73
CA ALA A 310 -2.21 -9.39 -20.77
C ALA A 310 -1.64 -9.71 -22.16
N ALA A 311 -0.34 -9.98 -22.27
CA ALA A 311 0.27 -10.44 -23.52
C ALA A 311 -0.29 -11.81 -23.94
N ASN A 312 -0.37 -12.77 -23.01
CA ASN A 312 -0.96 -14.09 -23.23
C ASN A 312 -2.41 -13.99 -23.73
N ALA A 313 -3.23 -13.14 -23.10
CA ALA A 313 -4.60 -12.91 -23.54
C ALA A 313 -4.66 -12.34 -24.96
N ARG A 314 -3.80 -11.36 -25.28
CA ARG A 314 -3.73 -10.79 -26.63
C ARG A 314 -3.27 -11.82 -27.64
N GLU A 315 -2.27 -12.62 -27.33
CA GLU A 315 -1.78 -13.69 -28.20
C GLU A 315 -2.87 -14.71 -28.50
N PHE A 316 -3.54 -15.23 -27.46
CA PHE A 316 -4.62 -16.21 -27.58
C PHE A 316 -5.77 -15.71 -28.48
N PHE A 317 -6.15 -14.44 -28.36
CA PHE A 317 -7.18 -13.81 -29.21
C PHE A 317 -6.62 -13.10 -30.45
N ARG A 318 -5.39 -13.43 -30.89
CA ARG A 318 -4.77 -12.91 -32.12
C ARG A 318 -4.73 -11.38 -32.21
N GLY A 319 -4.55 -10.73 -31.07
CA GLY A 319 -4.49 -9.28 -30.90
C GLY A 319 -5.86 -8.61 -30.72
N ASP A 320 -6.98 -9.32 -30.92
CA ASP A 320 -8.33 -8.76 -30.86
C ASP A 320 -9.11 -9.23 -29.61
N LEU A 321 -8.97 -8.45 -28.54
CA LEU A 321 -9.72 -8.66 -27.29
C LEU A 321 -11.23 -8.39 -27.42
N ASP A 322 -11.69 -7.85 -28.56
CA ASP A 322 -13.10 -7.62 -28.86
C ASP A 322 -13.75 -8.73 -29.68
N SER A 323 -12.97 -9.77 -30.02
CA SER A 323 -13.43 -10.87 -30.86
C SER A 323 -14.65 -11.57 -30.24
N PRO A 324 -15.57 -12.11 -31.06
CA PRO A 324 -16.71 -12.90 -30.57
C PRO A 324 -16.28 -14.09 -29.70
N ALA A 325 -15.09 -14.65 -29.95
CA ALA A 325 -14.51 -15.74 -29.16
C ALA A 325 -14.22 -15.34 -27.71
N ALA A 326 -13.90 -14.07 -27.45
CA ALA A 326 -13.70 -13.57 -26.09
C ALA A 326 -15.02 -13.36 -25.32
N SER A 327 -16.18 -13.56 -25.97
CA SER A 327 -17.52 -13.42 -25.37
C SER A 327 -17.73 -12.11 -24.61
N GLY A 328 -17.05 -11.03 -25.04
CA GLY A 328 -17.08 -9.73 -24.38
C GLY A 328 -16.43 -9.68 -22.99
N ALA A 329 -15.63 -10.68 -22.58
CA ALA A 329 -14.98 -10.76 -21.27
C ALA A 329 -14.09 -9.54 -20.96
N PHE A 330 -13.48 -8.95 -22.00
CA PHE A 330 -12.63 -7.76 -21.89
C PHE A 330 -13.39 -6.45 -22.12
N ARG A 331 -14.72 -6.47 -22.26
CA ARG A 331 -15.52 -5.25 -22.36
C ARG A 331 -15.92 -4.75 -20.98
N TYR A 332 -15.96 -3.43 -20.84
CA TYR A 332 -16.54 -2.77 -19.69
C TYR A 332 -17.46 -1.62 -20.14
N TYR A 333 -18.48 -1.35 -19.34
CA TYR A 333 -19.43 -0.29 -19.63
C TYR A 333 -18.94 1.05 -19.08
N LYS A 334 -18.87 2.07 -19.93
CA LYS A 334 -18.50 3.44 -19.56
C LYS A 334 -19.47 4.44 -20.19
N GLY A 335 -20.29 5.07 -19.36
CA GLY A 335 -21.32 6.01 -19.81
C GLY A 335 -22.48 5.27 -20.46
N SER A 336 -22.69 5.48 -21.76
CA SER A 336 -23.69 4.79 -22.60
C SER A 336 -23.07 3.77 -23.57
N SER A 337 -21.75 3.54 -23.48
CA SER A 337 -20.98 2.78 -24.47
C SER A 337 -20.17 1.66 -23.83
N TYR A 338 -20.01 0.54 -24.55
CA TYR A 338 -19.01 -0.48 -24.22
C TYR A 338 -17.64 -0.05 -24.71
N ARG A 339 -16.60 -0.36 -23.93
CA ARG A 339 -15.19 -0.16 -24.28
C ARG A 339 -14.40 -1.43 -23.97
N VAL A 340 -13.37 -1.69 -24.77
CA VAL A 340 -12.42 -2.78 -24.53
C VAL A 340 -11.39 -2.32 -23.49
N CYS A 341 -11.03 -3.19 -22.56
CA CYS A 341 -9.96 -2.97 -21.60
C CYS A 341 -8.62 -2.81 -22.34
N THR A 342 -7.93 -1.70 -22.12
CA THR A 342 -6.62 -1.43 -22.74
C THR A 342 -5.45 -1.60 -21.78
N LYS A 343 -5.67 -1.40 -20.48
CA LYS A 343 -4.63 -1.47 -19.45
C LYS A 343 -4.29 -2.91 -19.12
N ASP A 344 -3.00 -3.25 -19.06
CA ASP A 344 -2.53 -4.61 -18.78
C ASP A 344 -3.13 -5.19 -17.50
N GLN A 345 -3.14 -4.42 -16.41
CA GLN A 345 -3.77 -4.84 -15.15
C GLN A 345 -5.23 -5.30 -15.32
N GLN A 346 -6.03 -4.56 -16.10
CA GLN A 346 -7.44 -4.89 -16.32
C GLN A 346 -7.60 -6.09 -17.26
N VAL A 347 -6.74 -6.19 -18.28
CA VAL A 347 -6.73 -7.32 -19.20
C VAL A 347 -6.32 -8.60 -18.45
N ALA A 348 -5.26 -8.55 -17.64
CA ALA A 348 -4.79 -9.66 -16.83
C ALA A 348 -5.84 -10.15 -15.83
N GLU A 349 -6.52 -9.24 -15.13
CA GLU A 349 -7.61 -9.59 -14.20
C GLU A 349 -8.75 -10.32 -14.93
N ARG A 350 -9.16 -9.81 -16.11
CA ARG A 350 -10.20 -10.45 -16.93
C ARG A 350 -9.74 -11.78 -17.52
N TRP A 351 -8.48 -11.88 -17.91
CA TRP A 351 -7.89 -13.10 -18.45
C TRP A 351 -7.88 -14.22 -17.40
N ARG A 352 -7.36 -13.94 -16.20
CA ARG A 352 -7.38 -14.89 -15.08
C ARG A 352 -8.80 -15.32 -14.72
N SER A 353 -9.75 -14.37 -14.66
CA SER A 353 -11.16 -14.68 -14.41
C SER A 353 -11.79 -15.52 -15.52
N LEU A 354 -11.42 -15.29 -16.77
CA LEU A 354 -11.91 -16.06 -17.92
C LEU A 354 -11.41 -17.50 -17.88
N LEU A 355 -10.11 -17.71 -17.60
CA LEU A 355 -9.52 -19.04 -17.43
C LEU A 355 -10.14 -19.82 -16.25
N GLU A 356 -10.56 -19.12 -15.19
CA GLU A 356 -11.23 -19.76 -14.04
C GLU A 356 -12.68 -20.16 -14.37
N THR A 357 -13.37 -19.38 -15.20
CA THR A 357 -14.82 -19.56 -15.47
C THR A 357 -15.08 -20.45 -16.69
N ASP A 358 -14.21 -20.40 -17.69
CA ASP A 358 -14.35 -21.11 -18.95
C ASP A 358 -13.27 -22.19 -19.10
N ALA A 359 -13.64 -23.42 -18.74
CA ALA A 359 -12.75 -24.57 -18.81
C ALA A 359 -12.25 -24.87 -20.23
N GLN A 360 -13.04 -24.57 -21.27
CA GLN A 360 -12.63 -24.82 -22.65
C GLN A 360 -11.53 -23.85 -23.08
N ILE A 361 -11.66 -22.57 -22.71
CA ILE A 361 -10.61 -21.57 -22.95
C ILE A 361 -9.34 -21.94 -22.17
N ALA A 362 -9.49 -22.40 -20.93
CA ALA A 362 -8.35 -22.84 -20.11
C ALA A 362 -7.62 -24.05 -20.70
N GLU A 363 -8.34 -25.07 -21.16
CA GLU A 363 -7.78 -26.25 -21.82
C GLU A 363 -7.08 -25.87 -23.15
N CYS A 364 -7.73 -25.05 -23.98
CA CYS A 364 -7.13 -24.55 -25.22
C CYS A 364 -5.83 -23.76 -24.97
N TRP A 365 -5.82 -22.91 -23.95
CA TRP A 365 -4.64 -22.15 -23.56
C TRP A 365 -3.51 -23.08 -23.08
N HIS A 366 -3.83 -24.07 -22.25
CA HIS A 366 -2.85 -25.06 -21.80
C HIS A 366 -2.25 -25.85 -22.98
N ALA A 367 -3.07 -26.22 -23.97
CA ALA A 367 -2.58 -26.89 -25.18
C ALA A 367 -1.61 -25.98 -25.97
N THR A 368 -1.93 -24.69 -26.11
CA THR A 368 -1.07 -23.72 -26.81
C THR A 368 0.29 -23.56 -26.10
N GLN A 369 0.32 -23.59 -24.77
CA GLN A 369 1.58 -23.52 -24.00
C GLN A 369 2.46 -24.77 -24.17
N MET A 370 1.87 -25.95 -24.40
CA MET A 370 2.62 -27.19 -24.62
C MET A 370 3.23 -27.25 -26.02
N GLU A 371 2.49 -26.82 -27.05
CA GLU A 371 2.98 -26.82 -28.44
C GLU A 371 4.13 -25.84 -28.67
N GLY A 372 4.13 -24.69 -27.98
CA GLY A 372 5.21 -23.71 -28.07
C GLY A 372 6.55 -24.19 -27.50
N GLY A 373 6.54 -25.12 -26.55
CA GLY A 373 7.75 -25.64 -25.89
C GLY A 373 8.48 -26.73 -26.68
N GLU A 374 7.77 -27.53 -27.50
CA GLU A 374 8.38 -28.67 -28.21
C GLU A 374 9.14 -28.26 -29.48
N MET A 375 8.83 -27.12 -30.10
CA MET A 375 9.54 -26.67 -31.31
C MET A 375 10.86 -25.94 -31.06
N GLU A 376 11.12 -25.41 -29.86
CA GLU A 376 12.42 -24.77 -29.55
C GLU A 376 13.54 -25.78 -29.24
N GLY A 377 13.22 -27.06 -29.01
CA GLY A 377 14.20 -28.09 -28.63
C GLY A 377 14.78 -28.94 -29.77
N LEU A 378 14.24 -28.84 -30.99
CA LEU A 378 14.65 -29.69 -32.13
C LEU A 378 15.49 -28.97 -33.20
N GLY A 379 15.91 -27.73 -32.93
CA GLY A 379 16.77 -26.96 -33.81
C GLY A 379 18.20 -26.85 -33.28
N ILE A 380 19.15 -27.43 -34.02
CA ILE A 380 20.62 -27.31 -33.93
C ILE A 380 21.31 -28.45 -33.15
N GLY A 381 21.54 -29.54 -33.88
CA GLY A 381 22.71 -30.41 -33.76
C GLY A 381 23.39 -30.50 -35.12
#